data_AF-A0A7C2NPI2-F1
#
_entry.id   AF-A0A7C2NPI2-F1
#
_cell.length_a   1.000
_cell.length_b   1.000
_cell.length_c   1.000
_cell.angle_alpha   90.00
_cell.angle_beta   90.00
_cell.angle_gamma   90.00
#
_symmetry.space_group_name_H-M   'P 1'
#
loop_
_entity.id
_entity.type
_entity.pdbx_description
1 polymer ?
#
loop_
_entity_poly.entity_id
_entity_poly.type
_entity_poly.pdbx_seq_one_letter_code
_entity_poly.pdbx_strand_id
1 'polypeptide(L)'
;MRVAAPLLALGAAFGAHAQKDLTGHWSQRFHEDLPERGAGPEIGDYTGLPINDAARLRADSWHAAKWTMPERQCEPHPADYGPRGPAALRIGSTVDPISQDVVSWDITVMWMLPHRKVYMDGRPHPSPNAQHSWQGFSTGAWEGDMLKVTTTHLKEGWLRRNGLPRSDKATLVEYFIRNENYLTLVTVVMDPVYLTEPLVRTSDWVLDTGLQLSPFSCIPAIEIERPRGAVPHHLPGTNPFLEEYPQRHGLPVESARGGAQTMYPDYALRLKRLVEGEVP
;
A
#
# COMPACT_ATOMS: atom_id res chain seq x y z
N MET A 1 40.24 -12.36 -62.33
CA MET A 1 39.32 -12.73 -61.24
C MET A 1 39.35 -11.61 -60.20
N ARG A 2 38.27 -10.83 -60.06
CA ARG A 2 38.10 -9.87 -58.97
C ARG A 2 37.25 -10.54 -57.91
N VAL A 3 37.82 -10.80 -56.74
CA VAL A 3 37.11 -11.36 -55.59
C VAL A 3 36.40 -10.19 -54.89
N ALA A 4 35.07 -10.21 -54.89
CA ALA A 4 34.26 -9.28 -54.12
C ALA A 4 34.18 -9.80 -52.68
N ALA A 5 34.67 -9.01 -51.72
CA ALA A 5 34.49 -9.29 -50.29
C ALA A 5 33.07 -8.88 -49.87
N PRO A 6 32.33 -9.70 -49.09
CA PRO A 6 31.03 -9.30 -48.60
C PRO A 6 31.22 -8.34 -47.41
N LEU A 7 30.60 -7.16 -47.50
CA LEU A 7 30.41 -6.31 -46.33
C LEU A 7 29.41 -7.02 -45.40
N LEU A 8 29.88 -7.50 -44.24
CA LEU A 8 28.98 -7.84 -43.14
C LEU A 8 28.45 -6.53 -42.55
N ALA A 9 27.18 -6.24 -42.79
CA ALA A 9 26.46 -5.22 -42.05
C ALA A 9 26.22 -5.76 -40.63
N LEU A 10 26.99 -5.27 -39.64
CA LEU A 10 26.60 -5.39 -38.24
C LEU A 10 25.34 -4.56 -38.04
N GLY A 11 24.18 -5.21 -38.08
CA GLY A 11 22.95 -4.60 -37.59
C GLY A 11 23.14 -4.26 -36.12
N ALA A 12 23.01 -2.98 -35.77
CA ALA A 12 22.92 -2.58 -34.38
C ALA A 12 21.72 -3.33 -33.76
N ALA A 13 22.00 -4.30 -32.89
CA ALA A 13 20.98 -4.94 -32.09
C ALA A 13 20.48 -3.87 -31.11
N PHE A 14 19.38 -3.21 -31.46
CA PHE A 14 18.61 -2.44 -30.48
C PHE A 14 18.21 -3.43 -29.38
N GLY A 15 18.63 -3.17 -28.15
CA GLY A 15 18.19 -3.97 -27.00
C GLY A 15 16.67 -3.92 -26.96
N ALA A 16 16.02 -5.06 -27.18
CA ALA A 16 14.59 -5.17 -26.96
C ALA A 16 14.36 -5.13 -25.45
N HIS A 17 13.98 -3.97 -24.94
CA HIS A 17 13.56 -3.83 -23.55
C HIS A 17 12.16 -4.41 -23.41
N ALA A 18 11.98 -5.39 -22.51
CA ALA A 18 10.68 -6.03 -22.23
C ALA A 18 9.72 -5.15 -21.40
N GLN A 19 9.92 -3.84 -21.43
CA GLN A 19 9.16 -2.87 -20.65
C GLN A 19 7.73 -2.83 -21.16
N LYS A 20 6.77 -2.94 -20.24
CA LYS A 20 5.35 -2.96 -20.57
C LYS A 20 4.75 -1.57 -20.35
N ASP A 21 3.90 -1.13 -21.27
CA ASP A 21 3.09 0.04 -21.01
C ASP A 21 2.12 -0.26 -19.84
N LEU A 22 2.08 0.59 -18.82
CA LEU A 22 1.17 0.45 -17.68
C LEU A 22 -0.10 1.29 -17.82
N THR A 23 -0.22 2.10 -18.89
CA THR A 23 -1.38 2.97 -19.06
C THR A 23 -2.68 2.18 -19.10
N GLY A 24 -3.71 2.77 -18.52
CA GLY A 24 -5.04 2.20 -18.50
C GLY A 24 -5.86 2.63 -17.29
N HIS A 25 -7.10 2.17 -17.34
CA HIS A 25 -8.05 2.24 -16.24
C HIS A 25 -8.21 0.81 -15.71
N TRP A 26 -8.01 0.64 -14.42
CA TRP A 26 -7.81 -0.66 -13.79
C TRP A 26 -8.88 -0.86 -12.72
N SER A 27 -9.78 -1.81 -12.97
CA SER A 27 -10.87 -2.19 -12.05
C SER A 27 -10.39 -3.26 -11.08
N GLN A 28 -10.57 -3.00 -9.79
CA GLN A 28 -10.04 -3.86 -8.72
C GLN A 28 -10.77 -5.20 -8.66
N ARG A 29 -10.03 -6.26 -8.36
CA ARG A 29 -10.59 -7.59 -8.07
C ARG A 29 -10.44 -7.91 -6.59
N PHE A 30 -11.56 -8.23 -5.94
CA PHE A 30 -11.63 -8.58 -4.52
C PHE A 30 -11.87 -10.08 -4.33
N HIS A 31 -11.00 -10.93 -4.89
CA HIS A 31 -11.05 -12.38 -4.63
C HIS A 31 -10.31 -12.79 -3.36
N GLU A 32 -9.50 -11.89 -2.80
CA GLU A 32 -8.69 -12.09 -1.60
C GLU A 32 -8.89 -10.95 -0.60
N ASP A 33 -8.67 -11.26 0.68
CA ASP A 33 -8.60 -10.29 1.78
C ASP A 33 -9.79 -9.31 1.84
N LEU A 34 -11.00 -9.78 1.46
CA LEU A 34 -12.20 -8.94 1.37
C LEU A 34 -12.47 -8.12 2.64
N PRO A 35 -12.33 -8.66 3.88
CA PRO A 35 -12.48 -7.86 5.08
C PRO A 35 -11.52 -6.66 5.14
N GLU A 36 -10.25 -6.85 4.71
CA GLU A 36 -9.25 -5.79 4.70
C GLU A 36 -9.45 -4.78 3.57
N ARG A 37 -9.90 -5.25 2.40
CA ARG A 37 -9.99 -4.45 1.17
C ARG A 37 -11.34 -3.74 1.00
N GLY A 38 -12.35 -4.13 1.77
CA GLY A 38 -13.70 -3.55 1.74
C GLY A 38 -13.99 -2.63 2.93
N ALA A 39 -14.91 -3.07 3.81
CA ALA A 39 -15.35 -2.30 4.98
C ALA A 39 -14.20 -1.93 5.94
N GLY A 40 -13.15 -2.75 5.96
CA GLY A 40 -12.00 -2.61 6.83
C GLY A 40 -11.97 -3.72 7.88
N PRO A 41 -10.77 -4.03 8.41
CA PRO A 41 -10.59 -5.06 9.41
C PRO A 41 -11.19 -4.64 10.76
N GLU A 42 -11.48 -5.64 11.59
CA GLU A 42 -12.07 -5.44 12.90
C GLU A 42 -11.06 -4.82 13.89
N ILE A 43 -11.56 -4.14 14.93
CA ILE A 43 -10.69 -3.62 15.99
C ILE A 43 -10.05 -4.81 16.71
N GLY A 44 -8.74 -4.73 16.97
CA GLY A 44 -7.97 -5.81 17.58
C GLY A 44 -7.53 -6.92 16.63
N ASP A 45 -7.95 -6.92 15.35
CA ASP A 45 -7.43 -7.84 14.35
C ASP A 45 -6.09 -7.36 13.76
N TYR A 46 -5.00 -7.92 14.30
CA TYR A 46 -3.65 -7.72 13.80
C TYR A 46 -3.04 -9.02 13.24
N THR A 47 -3.89 -9.99 12.89
CA THR A 47 -3.44 -11.29 12.36
C THR A 47 -2.62 -11.12 11.07
N GLY A 48 -1.56 -11.92 10.95
CA GLY A 48 -0.71 -11.96 9.76
C GLY A 48 0.13 -10.71 9.52
N LEU A 49 0.35 -9.87 10.53
CA LEU A 49 1.11 -8.63 10.39
C LEU A 49 2.39 -8.62 11.24
N PRO A 50 3.53 -8.15 10.69
CA PRO A 50 4.81 -8.16 11.39
C PRO A 50 4.98 -6.96 12.32
N ILE A 51 4.00 -6.69 13.19
CA ILE A 51 3.96 -5.49 14.04
C ILE A 51 4.69 -5.67 15.38
N ASN A 52 5.26 -4.58 15.89
CA ASN A 52 5.89 -4.53 17.22
C ASN A 52 4.95 -3.95 18.31
N ASP A 53 5.45 -3.83 19.54
CA ASP A 53 4.67 -3.30 20.66
C ASP A 53 4.30 -1.82 20.52
N ALA A 54 5.13 -1.01 19.85
CA ALA A 54 4.80 0.39 19.59
C ALA A 54 3.61 0.52 18.64
N ALA A 55 3.53 -0.35 17.62
CA ALA A 55 2.40 -0.43 16.72
C ALA A 55 1.13 -0.90 17.44
N ARG A 56 1.24 -1.93 18.29
CA ARG A 56 0.14 -2.40 19.14
C ARG A 56 -0.38 -1.29 20.06
N LEU A 57 0.50 -0.57 20.74
CA LEU A 57 0.12 0.53 21.62
C LEU A 57 -0.66 1.62 20.88
N ARG A 58 -0.20 2.00 19.68
CA ARG A 58 -0.90 2.98 18.83
C ARG A 58 -2.29 2.49 18.41
N ALA A 59 -2.37 1.25 17.92
CA ALA A 59 -3.63 0.67 17.47
C ALA A 59 -4.62 0.45 18.62
N ASP A 60 -4.15 0.05 19.80
CA ASP A 60 -5.01 -0.15 20.97
C ASP A 60 -5.56 1.15 21.54
N SER A 61 -4.81 2.25 21.42
CA SER A 61 -5.27 3.59 21.81
C SER A 61 -6.19 4.26 20.78
N TRP A 62 -6.30 3.68 19.58
CA TRP A 62 -7.06 4.26 18.47
C TRP A 62 -8.57 4.10 18.66
N HIS A 63 -9.32 5.12 18.24
CA HIS A 63 -10.79 5.11 18.31
C HIS A 63 -11.39 5.42 16.93
N ALA A 64 -12.38 4.64 16.49
CA ALA A 64 -12.99 4.75 15.15
C ALA A 64 -13.60 6.13 14.85
N ALA A 65 -14.12 6.79 15.89
CA ALA A 65 -14.61 8.17 15.81
C ALA A 65 -13.57 9.20 15.34
N LYS A 66 -12.27 8.86 15.22
CA LYS A 66 -11.27 9.68 14.51
C LYS A 66 -11.81 10.15 13.16
N TRP A 67 -12.49 9.28 12.41
CA TRP A 67 -13.00 9.59 11.07
C TRP A 67 -14.19 10.53 11.05
N THR A 68 -14.82 10.78 12.20
CA THR A 68 -15.89 11.77 12.35
C THR A 68 -15.36 13.14 12.77
N MET A 69 -14.03 13.30 12.90
CA MET A 69 -13.40 14.58 13.18
C MET A 69 -13.23 15.37 11.88
N PRO A 70 -13.74 16.60 11.78
CA PRO A 70 -13.60 17.44 10.59
C PRO A 70 -12.15 17.60 10.12
N GLU A 71 -11.20 17.65 11.06
CA GLU A 71 -9.76 17.79 10.79
C GLU A 71 -9.14 16.55 10.15
N ARG A 72 -9.83 15.39 10.20
CA ARG A 72 -9.33 14.08 9.73
C ARG A 72 -10.11 13.49 8.57
N GLN A 73 -11.36 13.91 8.37
CA GLN A 73 -12.25 13.39 7.30
C GLN A 73 -11.62 13.48 5.91
N CYS A 74 -10.80 14.51 5.67
CA CYS A 74 -10.17 14.75 4.39
C CYS A 74 -8.69 14.33 4.31
N GLU A 75 -8.22 13.45 5.20
CA GLU A 75 -6.91 12.79 5.06
C GLU A 75 -6.91 11.85 3.85
N PRO A 76 -6.16 12.13 2.77
CA PRO A 76 -6.07 11.24 1.62
C PRO A 76 -5.51 9.87 2.03
N HIS A 77 -5.96 8.81 1.37
CA HIS A 77 -5.36 7.50 1.54
C HIS A 77 -3.87 7.56 1.14
N PRO A 78 -2.95 7.10 2.01
CA PRO A 78 -1.52 7.14 1.71
C PRO A 78 -1.14 6.12 0.63
N ALA A 79 0.00 6.31 -0.03
CA ALA A 79 0.42 5.50 -1.19
C ALA A 79 0.46 3.99 -0.90
N ASP A 80 0.82 3.60 0.33
CA ASP A 80 0.94 2.22 0.80
C ASP A 80 -0.40 1.56 1.16
N TYR A 81 -1.46 2.35 1.36
CA TYR A 81 -2.79 1.86 1.71
C TYR A 81 -3.80 2.00 0.56
N GLY A 82 -3.74 3.13 -0.16
CA GLY A 82 -4.73 3.55 -1.15
C GLY A 82 -5.02 2.50 -2.22
N PRO A 83 -4.00 1.96 -2.93
CA PRO A 83 -4.21 0.92 -3.93
C PRO A 83 -4.83 -0.37 -3.36
N ARG A 84 -4.45 -0.80 -2.16
CA ARG A 84 -4.99 -2.04 -1.57
C ARG A 84 -6.42 -1.90 -1.08
N GLY A 85 -6.78 -0.72 -0.55
CA GLY A 85 -8.15 -0.38 -0.17
C GLY A 85 -9.10 -0.48 -1.37
N PRO A 86 -10.39 -0.13 -1.21
CA PRO A 86 -11.35 -0.28 -2.31
C PRO A 86 -11.16 0.84 -3.34
N ALA A 87 -10.22 0.67 -4.26
CA ALA A 87 -9.90 1.66 -5.27
C ALA A 87 -9.47 1.07 -6.63
N ALA A 88 -10.32 1.33 -7.61
CA ALA A 88 -9.88 1.34 -8.99
C ALA A 88 -8.76 2.36 -9.21
N LEU A 89 -7.92 2.13 -10.23
CA LEU A 89 -6.77 2.99 -10.54
C LEU A 89 -6.89 3.53 -11.97
N ARG A 90 -6.33 4.72 -12.18
CA ARG A 90 -5.98 5.20 -13.53
C ARG A 90 -4.49 5.46 -13.57
N ILE A 91 -3.82 4.87 -14.54
CA ILE A 91 -2.39 5.06 -14.79
C ILE A 91 -2.23 5.76 -16.14
N GLY A 92 -1.56 6.90 -16.14
CA GLY A 92 -1.10 7.61 -17.33
C GLY A 92 0.43 7.65 -17.40
N SER A 93 0.96 8.05 -18.54
CA SER A 93 2.40 8.25 -18.75
C SER A 93 2.67 9.64 -19.32
N THR A 94 3.76 10.27 -18.88
CA THR A 94 4.37 11.40 -19.56
C THR A 94 5.55 10.88 -20.39
N VAL A 95 5.57 11.21 -21.68
CA VAL A 95 6.60 10.79 -22.64
C VAL A 95 7.39 12.01 -23.09
N ASP A 96 8.72 11.90 -23.13
CA ASP A 96 9.58 12.94 -23.68
C ASP A 96 9.40 13.02 -25.21
N PRO A 97 9.12 14.20 -25.78
CA PRO A 97 8.74 14.31 -27.19
C PRO A 97 9.90 14.03 -28.16
N ILE A 98 11.15 14.05 -27.69
CA ILE A 98 12.34 13.87 -28.55
C ILE A 98 12.80 12.42 -28.52
N SER A 99 13.06 11.88 -27.32
CA SER A 99 13.54 10.51 -27.10
C SER A 99 12.42 9.47 -27.20
N GLN A 100 11.16 9.88 -27.00
CA GLN A 100 10.00 8.99 -26.86
C GLN A 100 10.06 8.07 -25.62
N ASP A 101 10.94 8.37 -24.66
CA ASP A 101 11.03 7.64 -23.40
C ASP A 101 9.92 8.08 -22.42
N VAL A 102 9.41 7.14 -21.63
CA VAL A 102 8.51 7.45 -20.52
C VAL A 102 9.31 8.09 -19.38
N VAL A 103 9.04 9.37 -19.08
CA VAL A 103 9.74 10.12 -18.03
C VAL A 103 9.00 10.10 -16.68
N SER A 104 7.69 9.86 -16.69
CA SER A 104 6.95 9.60 -15.46
C SER A 104 5.67 8.79 -15.68
N TRP A 105 5.27 8.04 -14.65
CA TRP A 105 3.94 7.45 -14.52
C TRP A 105 3.09 8.29 -13.57
N ASP A 106 1.82 8.50 -13.93
CA ASP A 106 0.85 9.30 -13.18
C ASP A 106 -0.28 8.39 -12.72
N ILE A 107 -0.31 8.07 -11.43
CA ILE A 107 -1.23 7.12 -10.81
C ILE A 107 -2.29 7.90 -10.03
N THR A 108 -3.56 7.73 -10.39
CA THR A 108 -4.71 8.27 -9.65
C THR A 108 -5.49 7.10 -9.04
N VAL A 109 -5.72 7.15 -7.73
CA VAL A 109 -6.51 6.15 -6.99
C VAL A 109 -7.95 6.66 -6.85
N MET A 110 -8.96 5.80 -7.04
CA MET A 110 -10.37 6.22 -7.05
C MET A 110 -10.82 6.98 -5.79
N TRP A 111 -10.53 6.45 -4.59
CA TRP A 111 -11.02 7.04 -3.35
C TRP A 111 -10.22 8.29 -2.98
N MET A 112 -10.90 9.45 -2.87
CA MET A 112 -10.31 10.77 -2.63
C MET A 112 -9.37 11.30 -3.72
N LEU A 113 -9.26 10.60 -4.85
CA LEU A 113 -8.42 10.98 -5.99
C LEU A 113 -6.97 11.37 -5.64
N PRO A 114 -6.26 10.71 -4.71
CA PRO A 114 -4.87 11.03 -4.50
C PRO A 114 -4.08 10.70 -5.78
N HIS A 115 -3.21 11.64 -6.14
CA HIS A 115 -2.39 11.58 -7.33
C HIS A 115 -0.92 11.38 -6.96
N ARG A 116 -0.30 10.36 -7.54
CA ARG A 116 1.12 10.04 -7.34
C ARG A 116 1.84 10.03 -8.68
N LYS A 117 2.93 10.78 -8.75
CA LYS A 117 3.85 10.77 -9.89
C LYS A 117 5.07 9.92 -9.55
N VAL A 118 5.42 8.99 -10.43
CA VAL A 118 6.62 8.14 -10.34
C VAL A 118 7.61 8.63 -11.39
N TYR A 119 8.77 9.14 -10.95
CA TYR A 119 9.80 9.65 -11.85
C TYR A 119 10.69 8.53 -12.38
N MET A 120 10.97 8.51 -13.68
CA MET A 120 11.76 7.47 -14.34
C MET A 120 13.21 7.90 -14.67
N ASP A 121 13.57 9.14 -14.35
CA ASP A 121 14.83 9.77 -14.75
C ASP A 121 16.00 9.51 -13.79
N GLY A 122 15.84 8.59 -12.84
CA GLY A 122 16.88 8.23 -11.88
C GLY A 122 17.26 9.36 -10.91
N ARG A 123 16.44 10.41 -10.79
CA ARG A 123 16.70 11.52 -9.86
C ARG A 123 16.86 11.02 -8.42
N PRO A 124 17.73 11.65 -7.61
CA PRO A 124 17.85 11.28 -6.20
C PRO A 124 16.57 11.58 -5.45
N HIS A 125 16.28 10.79 -4.42
CA HIS A 125 15.24 11.12 -3.46
C HIS A 125 15.62 12.41 -2.71
N PRO A 126 14.64 13.23 -2.30
CA PRO A 126 14.91 14.47 -1.56
C PRO A 126 15.71 14.24 -0.27
N SER A 127 16.26 15.33 0.28
CA SER A 127 16.93 15.29 1.58
C SER A 127 15.96 14.80 2.68
N PRO A 128 16.44 14.14 3.75
CA PRO A 128 15.58 13.65 4.84
C PRO A 128 14.68 14.70 5.53
N ASN A 129 15.00 15.99 5.40
CA ASN A 129 14.22 17.10 5.96
C ASN A 129 13.21 17.70 4.98
N ALA A 130 13.09 17.14 3.77
CA ALA A 130 12.14 17.62 2.78
C ALA A 130 10.70 17.35 3.24
N GLN A 131 9.76 18.09 2.68
CA GLN A 131 8.35 17.97 3.06
C GLN A 131 7.79 16.58 2.71
N HIS A 132 7.17 15.93 3.68
CA HIS A 132 6.47 14.67 3.45
C HIS A 132 5.05 14.90 2.92
N SER A 133 4.58 14.00 2.05
CA SER A 133 3.22 14.00 1.50
C SER A 133 2.52 12.67 1.73
N TRP A 134 1.20 12.60 1.57
CA TRP A 134 0.47 11.33 1.67
C TRP A 134 0.88 10.33 0.57
N GLN A 135 1.29 10.83 -0.59
CA GLN A 135 1.73 10.02 -1.73
C GLN A 135 3.26 9.83 -1.78
N GLY A 136 4.00 10.48 -0.90
CA GLY A 136 5.45 10.43 -0.85
C GLY A 136 6.13 11.04 -2.07
N PHE A 137 7.38 10.63 -2.27
CA PHE A 137 8.19 10.88 -3.46
C PHE A 137 8.63 9.54 -4.05
N SER A 138 8.27 9.28 -5.30
CA SER A 138 8.46 7.99 -5.96
C SER A 138 9.43 8.08 -7.14
N THR A 139 10.38 7.14 -7.21
CA THR A 139 11.20 6.89 -8.39
C THR A 139 10.99 5.47 -8.89
N GLY A 140 11.03 5.28 -10.20
CA GLY A 140 10.83 4.01 -10.87
C GLY A 140 12.08 3.54 -11.61
N ALA A 141 12.29 2.23 -11.61
CA ALA A 141 13.30 1.54 -12.41
C ALA A 141 12.74 0.20 -12.89
N TRP A 142 13.07 -0.18 -14.13
CA TRP A 142 12.67 -1.47 -14.66
C TRP A 142 13.59 -2.59 -14.15
N GLU A 143 13.01 -3.63 -13.55
CA GLU A 143 13.67 -4.89 -13.21
C GLU A 143 13.04 -6.00 -14.05
N GLY A 144 13.65 -6.32 -15.19
CA GLY A 144 13.04 -7.19 -16.19
C GLY A 144 11.81 -6.53 -16.84
N ASP A 145 10.66 -7.20 -16.79
CA ASP A 145 9.37 -6.70 -17.28
C ASP A 145 8.49 -6.08 -16.17
N MET A 146 9.05 -5.90 -14.97
CA MET A 146 8.38 -5.30 -13.82
C MET A 146 8.91 -3.89 -13.57
N LEU A 147 8.00 -2.95 -13.31
CA LEU A 147 8.39 -1.62 -12.85
C LEU A 147 8.52 -1.65 -11.33
N LYS A 148 9.75 -1.55 -10.84
CA LYS A 148 10.03 -1.35 -9.42
C LYS A 148 9.92 0.13 -9.07
N VAL A 149 9.08 0.46 -8.10
CA VAL A 149 8.92 1.83 -7.61
C VAL A 149 9.37 1.90 -6.16
N THR A 150 10.27 2.83 -5.86
CA THR A 150 10.67 3.13 -4.48
C THR A 150 10.06 4.46 -4.07
N THR A 151 9.38 4.48 -2.93
CA THR A 151 8.71 5.67 -2.38
C THR A 151 9.18 5.95 -0.96
N THR A 152 9.58 7.21 -0.72
CA THR A 152 9.93 7.72 0.61
C THR A 152 9.21 9.06 0.87
N HIS A 153 9.57 9.80 1.92
CA HIS A 153 8.96 11.09 2.29
C HIS A 153 7.44 10.99 2.47
N LEU A 154 6.99 9.87 3.02
CA LEU A 154 5.59 9.61 3.29
C LEU A 154 5.21 10.27 4.61
N LYS A 155 4.06 10.96 4.67
CA LYS A 155 3.46 11.36 5.95
C LYS A 155 3.09 10.11 6.75
N GLU A 156 3.08 10.22 8.08
CA GLU A 156 2.52 9.16 8.93
C GLU A 156 1.11 8.79 8.43
N GLY A 157 0.90 7.50 8.18
CA GLY A 157 -0.31 6.93 7.63
C GLY A 157 -0.78 5.73 8.44
N TRP A 158 -1.46 4.80 7.78
CA TRP A 158 -1.98 3.59 8.41
C TRP A 158 -1.86 2.40 7.45
N LEU A 159 -1.50 1.22 8.00
CA LEU A 159 -1.45 -0.05 7.26
C LEU A 159 -2.84 -0.68 7.11
N ARG A 160 -3.72 -0.39 8.08
CA ARG A 160 -5.12 -0.84 8.16
C ARG A 160 -5.96 0.25 8.82
N ARG A 161 -7.25 0.33 8.49
CA ARG A 161 -8.18 1.35 9.02
C ARG A 161 -8.69 1.08 10.45
N ASN A 162 -8.13 0.08 11.14
CA ASN A 162 -8.45 -0.27 12.53
C ASN A 162 -7.45 0.28 13.57
N GLY A 163 -6.62 1.26 13.17
CA GLY A 163 -5.69 1.95 14.07
C GLY A 163 -4.22 1.59 13.90
N LEU A 164 -3.90 0.55 13.11
CA LEU A 164 -2.51 0.18 12.84
C LEU A 164 -1.76 1.25 12.04
N PRO A 165 -0.75 1.90 12.65
CA PRO A 165 -0.07 3.04 12.05
C PRO A 165 1.01 2.60 11.04
N ARG A 166 1.46 3.56 10.26
CA ARG A 166 2.69 3.49 9.46
C ARG A 166 3.45 4.81 9.64
N SER A 167 4.70 4.75 10.06
CA SER A 167 5.50 5.92 10.42
C SER A 167 5.90 6.76 9.21
N ASP A 168 6.35 7.98 9.45
CA ASP A 168 6.95 8.83 8.42
C ASP A 168 8.36 8.38 7.98
N LYS A 169 8.96 7.43 8.70
CA LYS A 169 10.27 6.83 8.38
C LYS A 169 10.16 5.59 7.49
N ALA A 170 8.95 5.20 7.12
CA ALA A 170 8.74 4.03 6.29
C ALA A 170 9.21 4.24 4.84
N THR A 171 9.63 3.14 4.23
CA THR A 171 9.91 3.04 2.80
C THR A 171 8.92 2.05 2.19
N LEU A 172 8.32 2.46 1.07
CA LEU A 172 7.45 1.60 0.26
C LEU A 172 8.21 1.21 -1.00
N VAL A 173 8.37 -0.09 -1.22
CA VAL A 173 8.83 -0.64 -2.50
C VAL A 173 7.66 -1.36 -3.15
N GLU A 174 7.44 -1.09 -4.42
CA GLU A 174 6.35 -1.66 -5.20
C GLU A 174 6.89 -2.30 -6.46
N TYR A 175 6.24 -3.37 -6.92
CA TYR A 175 6.49 -3.99 -8.20
C TYR A 175 5.17 -4.00 -8.98
N PHE A 176 5.10 -3.20 -10.04
CA PHE A 176 3.98 -3.22 -10.99
C PHE A 176 4.28 -4.25 -12.06
N ILE A 177 3.43 -5.27 -12.13
CA ILE A 177 3.57 -6.41 -13.02
C ILE A 177 2.33 -6.46 -13.91
N ARG A 178 2.48 -6.12 -15.19
CA ARG A 178 1.39 -6.22 -16.16
C ARG A 178 1.48 -7.54 -16.91
N ASN A 179 0.38 -8.29 -16.94
CA ASN A 179 0.21 -9.45 -17.80
C ASN A 179 -1.08 -9.28 -18.62
N GLU A 180 -0.93 -8.86 -19.89
CA GLU A 180 -2.05 -8.52 -20.77
C GLU A 180 -3.02 -7.52 -20.13
N ASN A 181 -4.21 -8.00 -19.76
CA ASN A 181 -5.30 -7.26 -19.14
C ASN A 181 -5.30 -7.35 -17.60
N TYR A 182 -4.29 -7.96 -17.00
CA TYR A 182 -4.13 -8.04 -15.55
C TYR A 182 -2.97 -7.16 -15.10
N LEU A 183 -3.19 -6.43 -14.01
CA LEU A 183 -2.15 -5.68 -13.31
C LEU A 183 -2.07 -6.25 -11.89
N THR A 184 -0.90 -6.75 -11.53
CA THR A 184 -0.57 -7.16 -10.17
C THR A 184 0.38 -6.14 -9.57
N LEU A 185 0.09 -5.70 -8.35
CA LEU A 185 0.95 -4.84 -7.56
C LEU A 185 1.44 -5.64 -6.35
N VAL A 186 2.74 -5.88 -6.28
CA VAL A 186 3.38 -6.32 -5.04
C VAL A 186 3.80 -5.07 -4.28
N THR A 187 3.35 -4.94 -3.04
CA THR A 187 3.77 -3.85 -2.13
C THR A 187 4.62 -4.44 -1.02
N VAL A 188 5.72 -3.78 -0.69
CA VAL A 188 6.66 -4.13 0.38
C VAL A 188 6.84 -2.89 1.24
N VAL A 189 6.24 -2.89 2.43
CA VAL A 189 6.37 -1.79 3.38
C VAL A 189 7.41 -2.14 4.44
N MET A 190 8.44 -1.31 4.54
CA MET A 190 9.47 -1.40 5.57
C MET A 190 9.32 -0.20 6.49
N ASP A 191 9.15 -0.43 7.78
CA ASP A 191 8.98 0.63 8.77
C ASP A 191 9.75 0.30 10.04
N PRO A 192 10.88 0.97 10.31
CA PRO A 192 11.72 0.66 11.47
C PRO A 192 11.07 1.05 12.80
N VAL A 193 9.96 1.81 12.79
CA VAL A 193 9.28 2.26 14.01
C VAL A 193 8.22 1.27 14.47
N TYR A 194 7.47 0.69 13.52
CA TYR A 194 6.27 -0.09 13.81
C TYR A 194 6.31 -1.54 13.34
N LEU A 195 7.19 -1.87 12.40
CA LEU A 195 7.31 -3.22 11.85
C LEU A 195 8.60 -3.90 12.34
N THR A 196 8.51 -5.21 12.52
CA THR A 196 9.61 -6.11 12.88
C THR A 196 10.26 -6.73 11.64
N GLU A 197 9.49 -6.86 10.57
CA GLU A 197 9.89 -7.39 9.26
C GLU A 197 9.12 -6.66 8.15
N PRO A 198 9.57 -6.70 6.89
CA PRO A 198 8.83 -6.11 5.78
C PRO A 198 7.43 -6.71 5.64
N LEU A 199 6.41 -5.86 5.53
CA LEU A 199 5.05 -6.28 5.22
C LEU A 199 4.88 -6.39 3.70
N VAL A 200 4.73 -7.61 3.20
CA VAL A 200 4.55 -7.90 1.77
C VAL A 200 3.09 -8.23 1.47
N ARG A 201 2.52 -7.59 0.46
CA ARG A 201 1.11 -7.80 0.04
C ARG A 201 0.97 -7.73 -1.46
N THR A 202 0.02 -8.48 -2.00
CA THR A 202 -0.40 -8.41 -3.40
C THR A 202 -1.75 -7.72 -3.54
N SER A 203 -2.01 -7.19 -4.72
CA SER A 203 -3.31 -6.66 -5.13
C SER A 203 -3.43 -6.74 -6.64
N ASP A 204 -4.61 -7.13 -7.11
CA ASP A 204 -4.86 -7.35 -8.52
C ASP A 204 -5.99 -6.47 -9.08
N TRP A 205 -5.80 -6.08 -10.33
CA TRP A 205 -6.77 -5.37 -11.15
C TRP A 205 -6.89 -6.00 -12.52
N VAL A 206 -8.03 -5.75 -13.15
CA VAL A 206 -8.27 -6.05 -14.56
C VAL A 206 -8.46 -4.75 -15.33
N LEU A 207 -7.89 -4.67 -16.52
CA LEU A 207 -8.06 -3.56 -17.44
C LEU A 207 -9.55 -3.37 -17.75
N ASP A 208 -10.02 -2.15 -17.58
CA ASP A 208 -11.41 -1.77 -17.81
C ASP A 208 -11.44 -0.48 -18.62
N THR A 209 -11.60 -0.61 -19.93
CA THR A 209 -11.60 0.52 -20.86
C THR A 209 -12.84 1.42 -20.72
N GLY A 210 -13.88 0.98 -19.99
CA GLY A 210 -15.09 1.75 -19.72
C GLY A 210 -15.09 2.44 -18.35
N LEU A 211 -14.14 2.09 -17.47
CA LEU A 211 -14.05 2.66 -16.14
C LEU A 211 -13.73 4.16 -16.22
N GLN A 212 -14.58 4.98 -15.58
CA GLN A 212 -14.28 6.37 -15.30
C GLN A 212 -14.24 6.57 -13.79
N LEU A 213 -13.11 7.08 -13.29
CA LEU A 213 -13.01 7.43 -11.88
C LEU A 213 -14.02 8.53 -11.55
N SER A 214 -14.85 8.30 -10.53
CA SER A 214 -15.81 9.30 -10.10
C SER A 214 -15.10 10.55 -9.58
N PRO A 215 -15.61 11.75 -9.87
CA PRO A 215 -15.08 12.97 -9.25
C PRO A 215 -15.26 12.87 -7.74
N PHE A 216 -14.27 13.34 -7.01
CA PHE A 216 -14.30 13.37 -5.55
C PHE A 216 -14.03 14.79 -5.06
N SER A 217 -14.88 15.28 -4.16
CA SER A 217 -14.66 16.52 -3.43
C SER A 217 -14.80 16.20 -1.94
N CYS A 218 -13.75 16.47 -1.16
CA CYS A 218 -13.83 16.29 0.27
C CYS A 218 -14.31 17.59 0.93
N ILE A 219 -15.51 17.56 1.48
CA ILE A 219 -16.06 18.65 2.29
C ILE A 219 -16.24 18.08 3.71
N PRO A 220 -15.43 18.52 4.68
CA PRO A 220 -15.59 18.05 6.05
C PRO A 220 -16.91 18.56 6.63
N ALA A 221 -17.54 17.74 7.45
CA ALA A 221 -18.81 18.03 8.09
C ALA A 221 -18.81 17.58 9.55
N ILE A 222 -19.55 18.28 10.40
CA ILE A 222 -19.78 17.84 11.78
C ILE A 222 -20.74 16.66 11.73
N GLU A 223 -20.20 15.43 11.79
CA GLU A 223 -21.01 14.21 11.90
C GLU A 223 -21.48 13.95 13.33
N ILE A 224 -20.65 14.32 14.31
CA ILE A 224 -20.91 14.16 15.74
C ILE A 224 -20.43 15.41 16.46
N GLU A 225 -21.34 16.06 17.20
CA GLU A 225 -21.01 17.22 18.04
C GLU A 225 -20.07 16.82 19.19
N ARG A 226 -19.01 17.60 19.40
CA ARG A 226 -18.04 17.37 20.48
C ARG A 226 -17.56 18.70 21.08
N PRO A 227 -17.12 18.69 22.34
CA PRO A 227 -16.39 19.82 22.90
C PRO A 227 -15.14 20.15 22.08
N ARG A 228 -14.81 21.43 21.98
CA ARG A 228 -13.61 21.89 21.28
C ARG A 228 -12.36 21.23 21.86
N GLY A 229 -11.51 20.69 20.97
CA GLY A 229 -10.27 20.02 21.37
C GLY A 229 -10.43 18.56 21.80
N ALA A 230 -11.65 18.01 21.78
CA ALA A 230 -11.86 16.59 22.04
C ALA A 230 -11.28 15.73 20.90
N VAL A 231 -10.31 14.89 21.23
CA VAL A 231 -9.72 13.89 20.32
C VAL A 231 -10.13 12.50 20.81
N PRO A 232 -10.92 11.73 20.05
CA PRO A 232 -11.29 10.37 20.44
C PRO A 232 -10.06 9.48 20.58
N HIS A 233 -9.94 8.80 21.72
CA HIS A 233 -8.87 7.87 22.04
C HIS A 233 -9.32 6.90 23.13
N HIS A 234 -8.60 5.79 23.28
CA HIS A 234 -8.62 4.97 24.49
C HIS A 234 -7.32 5.22 25.26
N LEU A 235 -7.41 5.23 26.59
CA LEU A 235 -6.21 5.19 27.43
C LEU A 235 -5.58 3.79 27.34
N PRO A 236 -4.27 3.65 27.59
CA PRO A 236 -3.63 2.34 27.60
C PRO A 236 -4.37 1.34 28.48
N GLY A 237 -4.73 0.18 27.91
CA GLY A 237 -5.45 -0.88 28.61
C GLY A 237 -6.96 -0.66 28.78
N THR A 238 -7.54 0.42 28.27
CA THR A 238 -8.98 0.73 28.45
C THR A 238 -9.82 0.55 27.18
N ASN A 239 -9.28 -0.05 26.12
CA ASN A 239 -10.04 -0.30 24.89
C ASN A 239 -10.84 -1.61 25.04
N PRO A 240 -12.18 -1.55 25.14
CA PRO A 240 -12.99 -2.73 25.42
C PRO A 240 -13.17 -3.63 24.19
N PHE A 241 -12.79 -3.16 22.99
CA PHE A 241 -13.10 -3.83 21.72
C PHE A 241 -11.99 -4.78 21.25
N LEU A 242 -10.83 -4.81 21.92
CA LEU A 242 -9.65 -5.56 21.46
C LEU A 242 -9.83 -7.07 21.45
N GLU A 243 -10.73 -7.60 22.30
CA GLU A 243 -10.98 -9.04 22.40
C GLU A 243 -12.20 -9.50 21.59
N GLU A 244 -12.99 -8.58 21.02
CA GLU A 244 -14.19 -8.97 20.28
C GLU A 244 -13.86 -9.82 19.06
N TYR A 245 -12.84 -9.42 18.29
CA TYR A 245 -12.38 -10.18 17.12
C TYR A 245 -11.99 -11.62 17.49
N PRO A 246 -11.01 -11.86 18.40
CA PRO A 246 -10.64 -13.24 18.72
C PRO A 246 -11.79 -14.05 19.32
N GLN A 247 -12.64 -13.45 20.17
CA GLN A 247 -13.79 -14.14 20.75
C GLN A 247 -14.83 -14.55 19.67
N ARG A 248 -15.13 -13.65 18.73
CA ARG A 248 -16.07 -13.89 17.62
C ARG A 248 -15.61 -15.02 16.71
N HIS A 249 -14.31 -15.15 16.50
CA HIS A 249 -13.71 -16.15 15.61
C HIS A 249 -13.15 -17.38 16.34
N GLY A 250 -13.34 -17.50 17.65
CA GLY A 250 -12.86 -18.65 18.44
C GLY A 250 -11.32 -18.76 18.48
N LEU A 251 -10.62 -17.64 18.41
CA LEU A 251 -9.16 -17.56 18.40
C LEU A 251 -8.63 -17.24 19.80
N PRO A 252 -7.48 -17.81 20.20
CA PRO A 252 -6.75 -17.34 21.37
C PRO A 252 -6.38 -15.86 21.20
N VAL A 253 -6.59 -15.05 22.24
CA VAL A 253 -6.36 -13.58 22.16
C VAL A 253 -4.96 -13.26 21.65
N GLU A 254 -3.93 -13.98 22.13
CA GLU A 254 -2.53 -13.81 21.70
C GLU A 254 -2.37 -13.90 20.18
N SER A 255 -3.12 -14.78 19.51
CA SER A 255 -3.00 -14.99 18.07
C SER A 255 -3.53 -13.83 17.22
N ALA A 256 -4.43 -13.01 17.76
CA ALA A 256 -4.93 -11.82 17.10
C ALA A 256 -3.97 -10.62 17.19
N ARG A 257 -2.90 -10.70 18.01
CA ARG A 257 -2.02 -9.57 18.35
C ARG A 257 -0.85 -9.36 17.37
N GLY A 258 -0.82 -10.13 16.29
CA GLY A 258 0.20 -10.05 15.24
C GLY A 258 1.60 -10.44 15.72
N GLY A 259 2.60 -9.93 15.02
CA GLY A 259 4.01 -10.30 15.15
C GLY A 259 4.48 -11.08 13.92
N ALA A 260 5.75 -10.94 13.55
CA ALA A 260 6.31 -11.51 12.32
C ALA A 260 6.05 -13.01 12.17
N GLN A 261 6.13 -13.76 13.28
CA GLN A 261 5.84 -15.19 13.30
C GLN A 261 4.47 -15.53 12.72
N THR A 262 3.47 -14.64 12.85
CA THR A 262 2.10 -14.85 12.37
C THR A 262 1.97 -14.78 10.84
N MET A 263 2.99 -14.31 10.13
CA MET A 263 3.02 -14.28 8.67
C MET A 263 3.40 -15.62 8.04
N TYR A 264 4.04 -16.51 8.80
CA TYR A 264 4.66 -17.72 8.28
C TYR A 264 3.76 -18.95 8.46
N PRO A 265 3.76 -19.91 7.50
CA PRO A 265 2.93 -21.10 7.56
C PRO A 265 3.09 -21.92 8.85
N ASP A 266 4.30 -21.97 9.41
CA ASP A 266 4.61 -22.72 10.63
C ASP A 266 3.86 -22.21 11.87
N TYR A 267 3.32 -20.98 11.82
CA TYR A 267 2.49 -20.44 12.89
C TYR A 267 1.22 -21.28 13.12
N ALA A 268 0.72 -21.98 12.10
CA ALA A 268 -0.42 -22.88 12.24
C ALA A 268 -0.20 -23.95 13.33
N LEU A 269 1.04 -24.43 13.49
CA LEU A 269 1.40 -25.40 14.54
C LEU A 269 1.39 -24.76 15.94
N ARG A 270 1.78 -23.50 16.05
CA ARG A 270 1.69 -22.75 17.31
C ARG A 270 0.23 -22.44 17.65
N LEU A 271 -0.55 -22.01 16.66
CA LEU A 271 -1.98 -21.72 16.83
C LEU A 271 -2.73 -22.96 17.31
N LYS A 272 -2.45 -24.13 16.74
CA LYS A 272 -3.04 -25.40 17.18
C LYS A 272 -2.78 -25.66 18.67
N ARG A 273 -1.53 -25.53 19.12
CA ARG A 273 -1.15 -25.68 20.54
C ARG A 273 -1.86 -24.68 21.45
N LEU A 274 -1.94 -23.41 21.03
CA LEU A 274 -2.65 -22.36 21.78
C LEU A 274 -4.15 -22.66 21.93
N VAL A 275 -4.79 -23.20 20.88
CA VAL A 275 -6.20 -23.62 20.90
C VAL A 275 -6.41 -24.85 21.80
N GLU A 276 -5.46 -25.78 21.81
CA GLU A 276 -5.48 -26.99 22.64
C GLU A 276 -5.15 -26.71 24.12
N GLY A 277 -4.82 -25.46 24.48
CA GLY A 277 -4.48 -25.05 25.84
C GLY A 277 -3.07 -25.47 26.28
N GLU A 278 -2.23 -25.89 25.32
CA GLU A 278 -0.82 -26.16 25.56
C GLU A 278 -0.09 -24.82 25.66
N VAL A 279 0.24 -24.41 26.89
CA VAL A 279 1.03 -23.21 27.18
C VAL A 279 2.44 -23.39 26.57
N PRO A 280 3.03 -22.35 25.95
CA PRO A 280 4.36 -22.42 25.33
C PRO A 280 5.48 -22.87 26.28
#